data_AF-A0A7Y2HJV9-F1
#
_entry.id   AF-A0A7Y2HJV9-F1
#
_cell.length_a   1.000
_cell.length_b   1.000
_cell.length_c   1.000
_cell.angle_alpha   90.00
_cell.angle_beta   90.00
_cell.angle_gamma   90.00
#
_symmetry.space_group_name_H-M   'P 1'
#
loop_
_entity.id
_entity.type
_entity.pdbx_description
1 polymer ?
#
loop_
_entity_poly.entity_id
_entity_poly.type
_entity_poly.pdbx_seq_one_letter_code
_entity_poly.pdbx_strand_id
1 'polypeptide(L)'
;MKVLKITIVLIMWMCYPIMIYGQHLDIGNIKSSLNQMMPQMIKEHQSLVSIPNDSNYPEDMDKNVSWIKEAYEKRGYKVSVLETETIPVIFCEYKVSEDLPTILFYIHYDGQPVDPSEWDQEDPFVPVIRNESGALVSYDNISQWNDDWRIYARAAADDKAPIMMMLYASDLMKQHN
;
A
#
# COMPACT_ATOMS: atom_id res chain seq x y z
N MET A 1 -59.88 -17.15 21.02
CA MET A 1 -58.58 -17.26 21.72
C MET A 1 -57.41 -17.74 20.85
N LYS A 2 -57.59 -18.65 19.87
CA LYS A 2 -56.46 -19.11 19.02
C LYS A 2 -55.91 -18.06 18.04
N VAL A 3 -56.78 -17.22 17.47
CA VAL A 3 -56.39 -16.17 16.49
C VAL A 3 -55.52 -15.09 17.15
N LEU A 4 -55.85 -14.64 18.36
CA LEU A 4 -55.09 -13.62 19.10
C LEU A 4 -53.67 -14.07 19.45
N LYS A 5 -53.45 -15.36 19.72
CA LYS A 5 -52.12 -15.92 19.98
C LYS A 5 -51.24 -15.94 18.73
N ILE A 6 -51.82 -16.19 17.55
CA ILE A 6 -51.08 -16.22 16.27
C ILE A 6 -50.65 -14.81 15.88
N THR A 7 -51.51 -13.81 16.08
CA THR A 7 -51.18 -12.41 15.79
C THR A 7 -50.04 -11.89 16.67
N ILE A 8 -50.01 -12.24 17.96
CA ILE A 8 -48.95 -11.81 18.89
C ILE A 8 -47.59 -12.45 18.51
N VAL A 9 -47.57 -13.72 18.10
CA VAL A 9 -46.33 -14.39 17.66
C VAL A 9 -45.78 -13.79 16.36
N LEU A 10 -46.66 -13.45 15.40
CA LEU A 10 -46.26 -12.78 14.16
C LEU A 10 -45.69 -11.37 14.41
N ILE A 11 -46.28 -10.60 15.33
CA ILE A 11 -45.76 -9.28 15.71
C ILE A 11 -44.39 -9.39 16.41
N MET A 12 -44.19 -10.39 17.28
CA MET A 12 -42.88 -10.64 17.91
C MET A 12 -41.78 -11.00 16.89
N TRP A 13 -42.12 -11.66 15.79
CA TRP A 13 -41.18 -11.94 14.69
C TRP A 13 -40.88 -10.69 13.85
N MET A 14 -41.86 -9.81 13.61
CA MET A 14 -41.63 -8.53 12.90
C MET A 14 -40.86 -7.52 13.75
N CYS A 15 -40.88 -7.64 15.07
CA CYS A 15 -40.13 -6.80 16.00
C CYS A 15 -38.76 -7.36 16.38
N TYR A 16 -38.32 -8.49 15.82
CA TYR A 16 -36.96 -8.96 16.03
C TYR A 16 -36.02 -8.05 15.23
N PRO A 17 -35.20 -7.20 15.88
CA PRO A 17 -34.25 -6.40 15.14
C PRO A 17 -33.32 -7.38 14.44
N ILE A 18 -33.36 -7.39 13.11
CA ILE A 18 -32.31 -8.00 12.31
C ILE A 18 -31.08 -7.19 12.68
N MET A 19 -30.23 -7.74 13.56
CA MET A 19 -28.89 -7.23 13.75
C MET A 19 -28.17 -7.44 12.43
N ILE A 20 -28.28 -6.44 11.55
CA ILE A 20 -27.39 -6.30 10.43
C ILE A 20 -26.05 -6.02 11.08
N TYR A 21 -25.22 -7.05 11.18
CA TYR A 21 -23.80 -6.90 11.48
C TYR A 21 -23.19 -6.15 10.28
N GLY A 22 -23.35 -4.84 10.26
CA GLY A 22 -22.50 -3.98 9.45
C GLY A 22 -21.07 -4.20 9.96
N GLN A 23 -20.13 -4.37 9.04
CA GLN A 23 -18.71 -4.38 9.40
C GLN A 23 -18.40 -3.05 10.10
N HIS A 24 -18.24 -3.09 11.42
CA HIS A 24 -17.79 -1.94 12.18
C HIS A 24 -16.27 -1.88 12.05
N LEU A 25 -15.79 -1.03 11.16
CA LEU A 25 -14.35 -0.74 11.04
C LEU A 25 -13.87 -0.08 12.34
N ASP A 26 -12.97 -0.75 13.06
CA ASP A 26 -12.28 -0.14 14.19
C ASP A 26 -11.16 0.79 13.67
N ILE A 27 -11.57 2.01 13.33
CA ILE A 27 -10.66 3.05 12.81
C ILE A 27 -9.55 3.36 13.82
N GLY A 28 -9.84 3.28 15.12
CA GLY A 28 -8.86 3.55 16.18
C GLY A 28 -7.73 2.53 16.15
N ASN A 29 -8.10 1.25 16.08
CA ASN A 29 -7.14 0.16 15.97
C ASN A 29 -6.35 0.21 14.66
N ILE A 30 -7.03 0.40 13.51
CA ILE A 30 -6.35 0.54 12.21
C ILE A 30 -5.31 1.67 12.23
N LYS A 31 -5.66 2.84 12.78
CA LYS A 31 -4.71 3.96 12.92
C LYS A 31 -3.53 3.61 13.83
N SER A 32 -3.76 2.90 14.92
CA SER A 32 -2.69 2.45 15.82
C SER A 32 -1.74 1.47 15.12
N SER A 33 -2.27 0.48 14.40
CA SER A 33 -1.47 -0.47 13.61
C SER A 33 -0.68 0.24 12.51
N LEU A 34 -1.30 1.20 11.80
CA LEU A 34 -0.62 2.04 10.81
C LEU A 34 0.57 2.79 11.41
N ASN A 35 0.36 3.48 12.54
CA ASN A 35 1.43 4.23 13.20
C ASN A 35 2.59 3.32 13.63
N GLN A 36 2.31 2.10 14.06
CA GLN A 36 3.33 1.11 14.42
C GLN A 36 4.13 0.63 13.19
N MET A 37 3.47 0.50 12.03
CA MET A 37 4.08 0.04 10.79
C MET A 37 4.78 1.15 10.01
N MET A 38 4.42 2.42 10.24
CA MET A 38 4.91 3.60 9.53
C MET A 38 6.44 3.65 9.42
N PRO A 39 7.24 3.47 10.49
CA PRO A 39 8.70 3.55 10.38
C PRO A 39 9.28 2.52 9.41
N GLN A 40 8.73 1.30 9.40
CA GLN A 40 9.16 0.25 8.48
C GLN A 40 8.69 0.53 7.05
N MET A 41 7.46 1.04 6.88
CA MET A 41 6.92 1.41 5.56
C MET A 41 7.78 2.48 4.89
N ILE A 42 8.17 3.52 5.63
CA ILE A 42 9.01 4.58 5.07
C ILE A 42 10.42 4.07 4.74
N LYS A 43 10.96 3.11 5.50
CA LYS A 43 12.24 2.46 5.15
C LYS A 43 12.15 1.59 3.90
N GLU A 44 11.08 0.81 3.77
CA GLU A 44 10.86 0.02 2.54
C GLU A 44 10.60 0.94 1.34
N HIS A 45 9.84 2.02 1.52
CA HIS A 45 9.66 3.06 0.50
C HIS A 45 10.98 3.68 0.09
N GLN A 46 11.83 4.09 1.05
CA GLN A 46 13.18 4.58 0.79
C GLN A 46 13.97 3.58 -0.05
N SER A 47 13.97 2.30 0.32
CA SER A 47 14.67 1.28 -0.45
C SER A 47 14.18 1.18 -1.89
N LEU A 48 12.87 1.28 -2.13
CA LEU A 48 12.30 1.21 -3.47
C LEU A 48 12.60 2.47 -4.27
N VAL A 49 12.42 3.66 -3.69
CA VAL A 49 12.66 4.94 -4.40
C VAL A 49 14.14 5.21 -4.67
N SER A 50 15.05 4.56 -3.93
CA SER A 50 16.48 4.60 -4.22
C SER A 50 16.90 3.84 -5.48
N ILE A 51 15.99 3.06 -6.08
CA ILE A 51 16.26 2.35 -7.34
C ILE A 51 15.87 3.30 -8.49
N PRO A 52 16.80 3.65 -9.40
CA PRO A 52 16.46 4.39 -10.60
C PRO A 52 15.31 3.73 -11.36
N ASN A 53 14.41 4.52 -11.94
CA ASN A 53 13.24 3.96 -12.61
C ASN A 53 12.89 4.58 -13.97
N ASP A 54 13.86 5.14 -14.68
CA ASP A 54 13.67 5.58 -16.05
C ASP A 54 13.57 4.38 -17.01
N SER A 55 12.45 4.26 -17.72
CA SER A 55 12.15 3.13 -18.61
C SER A 55 13.10 3.02 -19.81
N ASN A 56 13.93 4.03 -20.09
CA ASN A 56 15.00 3.96 -21.09
C ASN A 56 16.19 3.09 -20.64
N TYR A 57 16.26 2.68 -19.37
CA TYR A 57 17.36 1.91 -18.79
C TYR A 57 16.86 0.54 -18.27
N PRO A 58 16.86 -0.52 -19.11
CA PRO A 58 16.31 -1.83 -18.76
C PRO A 58 16.94 -2.47 -17.51
N GLU A 59 18.25 -2.30 -17.31
CA GLU A 59 18.94 -2.88 -16.14
C GLU A 59 18.42 -2.31 -14.80
N ASP A 60 17.95 -1.06 -14.79
CA ASP A 60 17.33 -0.46 -13.61
C ASP A 60 15.88 -0.93 -13.43
N MET A 61 15.17 -1.20 -14.52
CA MET A 61 13.84 -1.82 -14.49
C MET A 61 13.90 -3.22 -13.87
N ASP A 62 14.90 -4.02 -14.20
CA ASP A 62 15.08 -5.36 -13.63
C ASP A 62 15.27 -5.34 -12.11
N LYS A 63 15.95 -4.30 -11.58
CA LYS A 63 16.10 -4.09 -10.14
C LYS A 63 14.76 -3.74 -9.47
N ASN A 64 13.95 -2.89 -10.09
CA ASN A 64 12.61 -2.56 -9.59
C ASN A 64 11.71 -3.81 -9.61
N VAL A 65 11.71 -4.58 -10.71
CA VAL A 65 10.96 -5.83 -10.83
C VAL A 65 11.36 -6.81 -9.73
N SER A 66 12.66 -6.99 -9.51
CA SER A 66 13.19 -7.88 -8.48
C SER A 66 12.73 -7.44 -7.08
N TRP A 67 12.85 -6.16 -6.76
CA TRP A 67 12.43 -5.61 -5.47
C TRP A 67 10.92 -5.82 -5.23
N ILE A 68 10.09 -5.48 -6.22
CA ILE A 68 8.63 -5.59 -6.11
C ILE A 68 8.22 -7.05 -5.97
N LYS A 69 8.80 -7.94 -6.77
CA LYS A 69 8.56 -9.37 -6.69
C LYS A 69 8.85 -9.90 -5.29
N GLU A 70 10.03 -9.61 -4.74
CA GLU A 70 10.41 -10.03 -3.39
C GLU A 70 9.47 -9.47 -2.32
N ALA A 71 9.08 -8.20 -2.43
CA ALA A 71 8.21 -7.54 -1.47
C ALA A 71 6.79 -8.15 -1.42
N TYR A 72 6.23 -8.55 -2.57
CA TYR A 72 4.94 -9.23 -2.66
C TYR A 72 5.03 -10.73 -2.28
N GLU A 73 6.07 -11.44 -2.71
CA GLU A 73 6.29 -12.86 -2.38
C GLU A 73 6.47 -13.06 -0.86
N LYS A 74 7.22 -12.15 -0.20
CA LYS A 74 7.37 -12.14 1.26
C LYS A 74 6.03 -12.06 2.00
N ARG A 75 5.02 -11.47 1.37
CA ARG A 75 3.66 -11.33 1.89
C ARG A 75 2.72 -12.46 1.44
N GLY A 76 3.24 -13.48 0.77
CA GLY A 76 2.46 -14.66 0.37
C GLY A 76 1.64 -14.47 -0.91
N TYR A 77 1.94 -13.45 -1.72
CA TYR A 77 1.38 -13.34 -3.06
C TYR A 77 2.08 -14.33 -3.99
N LYS A 78 1.33 -14.90 -4.92
CA LYS A 78 1.90 -15.57 -6.09
C LYS A 78 2.26 -14.49 -7.11
N VAL A 79 3.54 -14.33 -7.42
CA VAL A 79 4.02 -13.33 -8.36
C VAL A 79 4.44 -13.99 -9.66
N SER A 80 4.03 -13.40 -10.80
CA SER A 80 4.47 -13.78 -12.13
C SER A 80 5.00 -12.54 -12.84
N VAL A 81 6.22 -12.63 -13.38
CA VAL A 81 6.78 -11.60 -14.26
C VAL A 81 6.41 -11.98 -15.69
N LEU A 82 5.71 -11.08 -16.37
CA LEU A 82 5.22 -11.25 -17.72
C LEU A 82 6.09 -10.41 -18.66
N GLU A 83 6.85 -11.09 -19.51
CA GLU A 83 7.69 -10.43 -20.52
C GLU A 83 6.83 -9.64 -21.51
N THR A 84 7.30 -8.44 -21.88
CA THR A 84 6.68 -7.59 -22.90
C THR A 84 7.72 -7.11 -23.90
N GLU A 85 7.29 -6.39 -24.93
CA GLU A 85 8.21 -5.73 -25.88
C GLU A 85 9.01 -4.57 -25.24
N THR A 86 8.59 -4.10 -24.06
CA THR A 86 9.20 -2.96 -23.35
C THR A 86 9.69 -3.41 -21.96
N ILE A 87 9.10 -2.88 -20.89
CA ILE A 87 9.40 -3.29 -19.52
C ILE A 87 8.46 -4.43 -19.09
N PRO A 88 8.92 -5.39 -18.28
CA PRO A 88 8.08 -6.50 -17.82
C PRO A 88 6.87 -6.02 -17.02
N VAL A 89 5.76 -6.73 -17.11
CA VAL A 89 4.58 -6.50 -16.25
C VAL A 89 4.62 -7.47 -15.08
N ILE A 90 4.40 -6.97 -13.87
CA ILE A 90 4.37 -7.81 -12.65
C ILE A 90 2.92 -8.10 -12.31
N PHE A 91 2.54 -9.38 -12.33
CA PHE A 91 1.23 -9.84 -11.90
C PHE A 91 1.31 -10.47 -10.52
N CYS A 92 0.71 -9.81 -9.52
CA CYS A 92 0.66 -10.25 -8.13
C CYS A 92 -0.75 -10.75 -7.77
N GLU A 93 -0.88 -12.04 -7.50
CA GLU A 93 -2.15 -12.67 -7.12
C GLU A 93 -2.16 -13.06 -5.65
N TYR A 94 -3.22 -12.73 -4.92
CA TYR A 94 -3.49 -13.25 -3.58
C TYR A 94 -4.92 -13.78 -3.52
N LYS A 95 -5.05 -15.09 -3.38
CA LYS A 95 -6.34 -15.78 -3.38
C LYS A 95 -6.85 -15.94 -1.95
N VAL A 96 -7.97 -15.28 -1.65
CA VAL A 96 -8.64 -15.37 -0.34
C VAL A 96 -9.68 -16.50 -0.32
N SER A 97 -10.62 -16.49 -1.25
CA SER A 97 -11.67 -17.51 -1.42
C SER A 97 -12.23 -17.46 -2.85
N GLU A 98 -12.72 -18.59 -3.35
CA GLU A 98 -13.44 -18.68 -4.64
C GLU A 98 -14.82 -18.01 -4.59
N ASP A 99 -15.40 -17.88 -3.38
CA ASP A 99 -16.76 -17.37 -3.18
C ASP A 99 -16.81 -15.84 -3.04
N LEU A 100 -15.66 -15.17 -3.10
CA LEU A 100 -15.54 -13.72 -2.95
C LEU A 100 -15.27 -13.03 -4.30
N PRO A 101 -15.75 -11.79 -4.50
CA PRO A 101 -15.38 -10.99 -5.66
C PRO A 101 -13.87 -10.77 -5.73
N THR A 102 -13.33 -10.73 -6.96
CA THR A 102 -11.93 -10.38 -7.22
C THR A 102 -11.82 -8.88 -7.53
N ILE A 103 -10.81 -8.23 -6.94
CA ILE A 103 -10.47 -6.82 -7.20
C ILE A 103 -9.11 -6.80 -7.91
N LEU A 104 -9.01 -6.02 -8.98
CA LEU A 104 -7.75 -5.78 -9.70
C LEU A 104 -7.30 -4.34 -9.47
N PHE A 105 -6.05 -4.19 -9.05
CA PHE A 105 -5.38 -2.89 -8.96
C PHE A 105 -4.34 -2.79 -10.07
N TYR A 106 -4.26 -1.62 -10.70
CA TYR A 106 -3.22 -1.28 -11.66
C TYR A 106 -2.37 -0.15 -11.10
N ILE A 107 -1.06 -0.36 -11.08
CA ILE A 107 -0.04 0.57 -10.58
C ILE A 107 1.16 0.44 -11.51
N HIS A 108 1.86 1.54 -11.79
CA HIS A 108 3.11 1.52 -12.56
C HIS A 108 4.31 1.74 -11.65
N TYR A 109 5.49 1.26 -12.07
CA TYR A 109 6.72 1.35 -11.28
C TYR A 109 7.85 2.10 -12.00
N ASP A 110 7.68 2.37 -13.29
CA ASP A 110 8.53 3.25 -14.07
C ASP A 110 8.25 4.73 -13.74
N GLY A 111 9.20 5.57 -14.13
CA GLY A 111 9.15 7.00 -14.00
C GLY A 111 9.64 7.66 -15.29
N GLN A 112 9.26 8.91 -15.48
CA GLN A 112 9.83 9.76 -16.52
C GLN A 112 11.34 9.97 -16.30
N PRO A 113 12.07 10.35 -17.35
CA PRO A 113 13.43 10.88 -17.20
C PRO A 113 13.48 12.08 -16.25
N VAL A 114 14.66 12.31 -15.66
CA VAL A 114 14.90 13.40 -14.72
C VAL A 114 16.23 14.06 -15.02
N ASP A 115 16.30 15.38 -14.87
CA ASP A 115 17.54 16.15 -14.95
C ASP A 115 18.13 16.33 -13.54
N PRO A 116 19.26 15.68 -13.19
CA PRO A 116 19.85 15.82 -11.87
C PRO A 116 20.25 17.26 -11.49
N SER A 117 20.54 18.15 -12.46
CA SER A 117 20.96 19.53 -12.12
C SER A 117 19.85 20.41 -11.58
N GLU A 118 18.59 20.01 -11.77
CA GLU A 118 17.41 20.74 -11.27
C GLU A 118 17.01 20.31 -9.85
N TRP A 119 17.82 19.50 -9.16
CA TRP A 119 17.53 18.98 -7.83
C TRP A 119 18.40 19.62 -6.75
N ASP A 120 17.77 19.95 -5.61
CA ASP A 120 18.45 20.39 -4.39
C ASP A 120 18.89 19.18 -3.53
N GLN A 121 19.57 18.23 -4.16
CA GLN A 121 20.16 17.02 -3.57
C GLN A 121 21.20 16.43 -4.53
N GLU A 122 22.09 15.56 -4.02
CA GLU A 122 23.18 14.96 -4.81
C GLU A 122 22.69 14.16 -6.02
N ASP A 123 21.62 13.39 -5.83
CA ASP A 123 21.03 12.56 -6.87
C ASP A 123 19.51 12.44 -6.64
N PRO A 124 18.67 12.51 -7.69
CA PRO A 124 17.21 12.40 -7.58
C PRO A 124 16.73 11.04 -7.02
N PHE A 125 17.54 9.99 -7.12
CA PHE A 125 17.31 8.67 -6.55
C PHE A 125 18.06 8.46 -5.21
N VAL A 126 18.56 9.52 -4.57
CA VAL A 126 18.97 9.50 -3.16
C VAL A 126 17.87 10.19 -2.34
N PRO A 127 16.95 9.43 -1.73
CA PRO A 127 15.79 10.01 -1.06
C PRO A 127 16.20 10.84 0.15
N VAL A 128 15.60 12.02 0.31
CA VAL A 128 15.78 12.87 1.49
C VAL A 128 14.43 13.21 2.11
N ILE A 129 14.41 13.38 3.42
CA ILE A 129 13.22 13.87 4.14
C ILE A 129 13.48 15.32 4.52
N ARG A 130 12.49 16.19 4.32
CA ARG A 130 12.51 17.56 4.84
C ARG A 130 11.27 17.84 5.68
N ASN A 131 11.44 18.62 6.73
CA ASN A 131 10.34 19.11 7.55
C ASN A 131 9.67 20.35 6.92
N GLU A 132 8.69 20.93 7.61
CA GLU A 132 7.97 22.13 7.17
C GLU A 132 8.87 23.34 6.87
N SER A 133 10.00 23.48 7.57
CA SER A 133 10.95 24.57 7.33
C SER A 133 11.94 24.28 6.20
N GLY A 134 11.84 23.12 5.55
CA GLY A 134 12.74 22.66 4.49
C GLY A 134 14.05 22.05 4.99
N ALA A 135 14.24 21.92 6.31
CA ALA A 135 15.44 21.34 6.90
C ALA A 135 15.45 19.81 6.75
N LEU A 136 16.63 19.26 6.49
CA LEU A 136 16.85 17.82 6.36
C LEU A 136 16.54 17.08 7.67
N VAL A 137 15.87 15.94 7.54
CA VAL A 137 15.56 15.01 8.63
C VAL A 137 16.22 13.67 8.31
N SER A 138 16.96 13.10 9.27
CA SER A 138 17.57 11.78 9.10
C SER A 138 16.53 10.67 9.08
N TYR A 139 16.71 9.70 8.18
CA TYR A 139 15.95 8.44 8.17
C TYR A 139 16.12 7.61 9.45
N ASP A 140 17.18 7.85 10.25
CA ASP A 140 17.33 7.21 11.55
C ASP A 140 16.28 7.68 12.57
N ASN A 141 15.72 8.88 12.37
CA ASN A 141 14.70 9.48 13.24
C ASN A 141 13.26 9.09 12.86
N ILE A 142 13.09 8.16 11.91
CA ILE A 142 11.77 7.80 11.35
C ILE A 142 10.84 7.09 12.34
N SER A 143 11.35 6.68 13.50
CA SER A 143 10.53 6.11 14.59
C SER A 143 9.49 7.09 15.14
N GLN A 144 9.66 8.39 14.88
CA GLN A 144 8.72 9.46 15.24
C GLN A 144 8.28 10.20 13.99
N TRP A 145 7.64 9.48 13.06
CA TRP A 145 7.10 10.10 11.85
C TRP A 145 6.20 11.31 12.18
N ASN A 146 6.32 12.34 11.37
CA ASN A 146 5.50 13.54 11.42
C ASN A 146 4.85 13.74 10.05
N ASP A 147 3.53 13.93 10.05
CA ASP A 147 2.72 14.01 8.82
C ASP A 147 3.04 15.24 7.95
N ASP A 148 3.71 16.25 8.50
CA ASP A 148 4.15 17.44 7.79
C ASP A 148 5.52 17.28 7.14
N TRP A 149 6.20 16.15 7.37
CA TRP A 149 7.42 15.82 6.66
C TRP A 149 7.13 15.41 5.20
N ARG A 150 8.09 15.68 4.32
CA ARG A 150 8.00 15.38 2.89
C ARG A 150 9.22 14.59 2.45
N ILE A 151 9.00 13.53 1.68
CA ILE A 151 10.04 12.73 1.04
C ILE A 151 10.28 13.29 -0.36
N TYR A 152 11.52 13.66 -0.64
CA TYR A 152 11.98 14.12 -1.94
C TYR A 152 12.86 13.04 -2.56
N ALA A 153 12.33 12.44 -3.63
CA ALA A 153 13.05 11.56 -4.53
C ALA A 153 12.25 11.47 -5.84
N ARG A 154 12.91 11.08 -6.92
CA ARG A 154 12.24 10.75 -8.16
C ARG A 154 11.26 9.60 -7.93
N ALA A 155 10.06 9.75 -8.48
CA ALA A 155 8.97 8.78 -8.38
C ALA A 155 8.53 8.46 -6.94
N ALA A 156 8.90 9.29 -5.94
CA ALA A 156 8.51 9.07 -4.54
C ALA A 156 7.00 8.96 -4.37
N ALA A 157 6.26 9.89 -4.99
CA ALA A 157 4.81 9.86 -5.04
C ALA A 157 4.29 9.07 -6.24
N ASP A 158 4.79 9.39 -7.45
CA ASP A 158 4.33 8.89 -8.75
C ASP A 158 5.29 7.84 -9.35
N ASP A 159 5.04 6.53 -9.21
CA ASP A 159 3.93 5.92 -8.46
C ASP A 159 4.41 4.88 -7.43
N LYS A 160 5.64 5.06 -6.92
CA LYS A 160 6.22 4.12 -5.95
C LYS A 160 5.54 4.18 -4.57
N ALA A 161 4.92 5.29 -4.20
CA ALA A 161 4.17 5.36 -2.94
C ALA A 161 2.93 4.45 -2.96
N PRO A 162 2.07 4.44 -3.99
CA PRO A 162 0.94 3.51 -4.05
C PRO A 162 1.30 2.03 -4.01
N ILE A 163 2.46 1.62 -4.55
CA ILE A 163 2.96 0.24 -4.38
C ILE A 163 3.09 -0.08 -2.88
N MET A 164 3.72 0.81 -2.12
CA MET A 164 3.88 0.66 -0.66
C MET A 164 2.55 0.67 0.07
N MET A 165 1.64 1.57 -0.31
CA MET A 165 0.31 1.64 0.29
C MET A 165 -0.46 0.32 0.12
N MET A 166 -0.37 -0.32 -1.04
CA MET A 166 -1.02 -1.62 -1.28
C MET A 166 -0.39 -2.75 -0.46
N LEU A 167 0.95 -2.81 -0.38
CA LEU A 167 1.65 -3.81 0.43
C LEU A 167 1.24 -3.72 1.91
N TYR A 168 1.22 -2.50 2.46
CA TYR A 168 0.89 -2.29 3.87
C TYR A 168 -0.61 -2.40 4.17
N ALA A 169 -1.48 -2.03 3.23
CA ALA A 169 -2.90 -2.35 3.33
C ALA A 169 -3.13 -3.87 3.40
N SER A 170 -2.40 -4.65 2.59
CA SER A 170 -2.45 -6.12 2.65
C SER A 170 -2.00 -6.66 4.01
N ASP A 171 -0.91 -6.13 4.56
CA ASP A 171 -0.40 -6.53 5.87
C ASP A 171 -1.40 -6.22 7.00
N LEU A 172 -2.02 -5.04 6.97
CA LEU A 172 -3.08 -4.67 7.91
C LEU A 172 -4.29 -5.60 7.80
N MET A 173 -4.76 -5.88 6.59
CA MET A 173 -5.89 -6.79 6.40
C MET A 173 -5.61 -8.17 6.99
N LYS A 174 -4.36 -8.66 6.95
CA LYS A 174 -3.98 -9.94 7.57
C LYS A 174 -3.90 -9.91 9.10
N GLN A 175 -3.68 -8.74 9.71
CA GLN A 175 -3.68 -8.59 11.16
C GLN A 175 -5.09 -8.52 11.76
N HIS A 176 -6.07 -8.09 10.95
CA HIS A 176 -7.45 -7.82 11.38
C HIS A 176 -8.49 -8.80 10.83
N ASN A 177 -8.06 -9.81 10.04
CA ASN A 177 -8.87 -10.94 9.58
C ASN A 177 -8.57 -12.20 10.40
#